data_AF-A0A2H5XGF4-F1
#
_entry.id   AF-A0A2H5XGF4-F1
#
_cell.length_a   1.000
_cell.length_b   1.000
_cell.length_c   1.000
_cell.angle_alpha   90.00
_cell.angle_beta   90.00
_cell.angle_gamma   90.00
#
_symmetry.space_group_name_H-M   'P 1'
#
loop_
_entity.id
_entity.type
_entity.pdbx_description
1 polymer ?
#
loop_
_entity_poly.entity_id
_entity_poly.type
_entity_poly.pdbx_seq_one_letter_code
_entity_poly.pdbx_strand_id
1 'polypeptide(L)'
;MSLSVGLDYERLLMEQDWFCLRNLSMIVSPDFDGLLCALIMTEHLGWQLRGFYDGKTLALDQPTTHIREFVFLDVEIYRSSVRSVGNHLLQWSSSVPLPNFSARH
;
A
#
# COMPACT_ATOMS: atom_id res chain seq x y z
N MET A 1 8.77 31.80 -13.37
CA MET A 1 7.64 30.88 -13.11
C MET A 1 8.02 30.00 -11.94
N SER A 2 7.49 30.29 -10.75
CA SER A 2 7.67 29.44 -9.58
C SER A 2 6.80 28.20 -9.75
N LEU A 3 7.41 27.04 -9.99
CA LEU A 3 6.73 25.76 -9.80
C LEU A 3 6.36 25.68 -8.32
N SER A 4 5.07 25.70 -8.00
CA SER A 4 4.64 25.25 -6.68
C SER A 4 5.18 23.84 -6.47
N VAL A 5 5.95 23.63 -5.42
CA VAL A 5 6.46 22.32 -5.00
C VAL A 5 5.29 21.53 -4.41
N GLY A 6 4.31 21.21 -5.25
CA GLY A 6 3.15 20.39 -4.92
C GLY A 6 3.35 18.97 -5.45
N LEU A 7 2.71 18.00 -4.79
CA LEU A 7 2.60 16.65 -5.32
C LEU A 7 1.85 16.68 -6.66
N ASP A 8 2.46 16.11 -7.71
CA ASP A 8 1.83 15.92 -9.01
C ASP A 8 1.04 14.60 -8.99
N TYR A 9 -0.25 14.71 -8.67
CA TYR A 9 -1.14 13.56 -8.55
C TYR A 9 -1.35 12.85 -9.88
N GLU A 10 -1.40 13.57 -11.00
CA GLU A 10 -1.58 12.95 -12.31
C GLU A 10 -0.38 12.07 -12.65
N ARG A 11 0.84 12.61 -12.45
CA ARG A 11 2.05 11.84 -12.64
C ARG A 11 2.13 10.62 -11.73
N LEU A 12 1.78 10.75 -10.44
CA LEU A 12 1.78 9.62 -9.52
C LEU A 12 0.80 8.52 -9.94
N LEU A 13 -0.40 8.90 -10.40
CA LEU A 13 -1.38 7.95 -10.90
C LEU A 13 -0.94 7.30 -12.22
N MET A 14 -0.18 7.99 -13.07
CA MET A 14 0.43 7.39 -14.26
C MET A 14 1.54 6.40 -13.89
N GLU A 15 2.37 6.72 -12.89
CA GLU A 15 3.46 5.84 -12.41
C GLU A 15 2.92 4.64 -11.62
N GLN A 16 1.75 4.77 -10.99
CA GLN A 16 1.07 3.75 -10.17
C GLN A 16 -0.32 3.43 -10.75
N ASP A 17 -0.39 3.14 -12.05
CA ASP A 17 -1.63 2.89 -12.79
C ASP A 17 -2.52 1.80 -12.15
N TRP A 18 -1.90 0.82 -11.49
CA TRP A 18 -2.58 -0.23 -10.75
C TRP A 18 -3.53 0.29 -9.68
N PHE A 19 -3.30 1.49 -9.12
CA PHE A 19 -4.11 2.07 -8.05
C PHE A 19 -5.56 2.33 -8.49
N CYS A 20 -5.78 2.64 -9.77
CA CYS A 20 -7.11 2.90 -10.32
C CYS A 20 -7.83 1.64 -10.82
N LEU A 21 -7.20 0.46 -10.75
CA LEU A 21 -7.82 -0.79 -11.20
C LEU A 21 -8.97 -1.19 -10.26
N ARG A 22 -10.03 -1.78 -10.84
CA ARG A 22 -11.17 -2.30 -10.08
C ARG A 22 -10.94 -3.72 -9.61
N ASN A 23 -11.68 -4.13 -8.57
CA ASN A 23 -11.76 -5.50 -8.09
C ASN A 23 -10.43 -6.14 -7.65
N LEU A 24 -9.48 -5.32 -7.18
CA LEU A 24 -8.24 -5.84 -6.61
C LEU A 24 -8.48 -6.46 -5.23
N SER A 25 -7.69 -7.49 -4.91
CA SER A 25 -7.67 -8.08 -3.58
C SER A 25 -6.80 -7.26 -2.63
N MET A 26 -7.28 -6.97 -1.43
CA MET A 26 -6.58 -6.13 -0.45
C MET A 26 -6.42 -6.81 0.92
N ILE A 27 -5.35 -6.43 1.61
CA ILE A 27 -5.03 -6.75 3.00
C ILE A 27 -4.92 -5.45 3.77
N VAL A 28 -5.52 -5.36 4.95
CA VAL A 28 -5.53 -4.13 5.76
C VAL A 28 -5.00 -4.34 7.18
N SER A 29 -4.70 -3.27 7.90
CA SER A 29 -4.41 -3.31 9.34
C SER A 29 -5.64 -3.76 10.12
N PRO A 30 -5.49 -4.49 11.23
CA PRO A 30 -6.62 -4.93 12.06
C PRO A 30 -7.09 -3.83 13.03
N ASP A 31 -7.16 -2.59 12.57
CA ASP A 31 -7.63 -1.43 13.33
C ASP A 31 -8.73 -0.67 12.56
N PHE A 32 -9.20 0.43 13.16
CA PHE A 32 -10.28 1.22 12.56
C PHE A 32 -9.85 1.92 11.27
N ASP A 33 -8.59 2.35 11.16
CA ASP A 33 -8.10 3.06 9.98
C ASP A 33 -8.04 2.10 8.78
N GLY A 34 -7.52 0.88 9.00
CA GLY A 34 -7.53 -0.20 8.00
C GLY A 34 -8.93 -0.59 7.56
N LEU A 35 -9.89 -0.70 8.49
CA LEU A 35 -11.30 -1.00 8.17
C LEU A 35 -11.96 0.12 7.37
N LEU A 36 -11.72 1.38 7.70
CA LEU A 36 -12.24 2.53 6.96
C LEU A 36 -11.64 2.58 5.55
N CYS A 37 -10.33 2.34 5.40
CA CYS A 37 -9.68 2.21 4.10
C CYS A 37 -10.31 1.10 3.27
N ALA A 38 -10.55 -0.09 3.85
CA ALA A 38 -11.22 -1.18 3.16
C ALA A 38 -12.63 -0.77 2.66
N LEU A 39 -13.42 -0.12 3.50
CA LEU A 39 -14.77 0.34 3.13
C LEU A 39 -14.73 1.32 1.95
N ILE A 40 -13.84 2.31 2.01
CA ILE A 40 -13.67 3.30 0.93
C ILE A 40 -13.28 2.60 -0.38
N MET A 41 -12.28 1.71 -0.36
CA MET A 41 -11.78 1.07 -1.58
C MET A 41 -12.78 0.04 -2.15
N THR A 42 -13.55 -0.60 -1.28
CA THR A 42 -14.66 -1.47 -1.68
C THR A 42 -15.74 -0.65 -2.41
N GLU A 43 -16.17 0.47 -1.82
CA GLU A 43 -17.24 1.30 -2.38
C GLU A 43 -16.84 1.93 -3.72
N HIS A 44 -15.63 2.51 -3.80
CA HIS A 44 -15.23 3.27 -4.98
C HIS A 44 -14.69 2.40 -6.13
N LEU A 45 -13.96 1.32 -5.81
CA LEU A 45 -13.23 0.52 -6.80
C LEU A 45 -13.63 -0.96 -6.81
N GLY A 46 -14.54 -1.39 -5.92
CA GLY A 46 -14.95 -2.79 -5.83
C GLY A 46 -13.84 -3.71 -5.29
N TRP A 47 -12.83 -3.16 -4.61
CA TRP A 47 -11.75 -3.97 -4.04
C TRP A 47 -12.30 -4.96 -3.01
N GLN A 48 -11.63 -6.11 -2.86
CA GLN A 48 -12.10 -7.23 -2.08
C GLN A 48 -11.18 -7.44 -0.87
N LEU A 49 -11.72 -7.30 0.34
CA LEU A 49 -10.98 -7.58 1.56
C LEU A 49 -10.68 -9.09 1.65
N ARG A 50 -9.40 -9.45 1.65
CA ARG A 50 -8.94 -10.85 1.71
C ARG A 50 -8.24 -11.22 3.01
N GLY A 51 -8.06 -10.27 3.91
CA GLY A 51 -7.36 -10.56 5.14
C GLY A 51 -6.84 -9.33 5.87
N PHE A 52 -6.13 -9.62 6.95
CA PHE A 52 -5.56 -8.64 7.86
C PHE A 52 -4.08 -8.92 8.12
N TYR A 53 -3.29 -7.87 8.31
CA TYR A 53 -1.88 -7.98 8.66
C TYR A 53 -1.51 -6.99 9.77
N ASP A 54 -1.00 -7.51 10.89
CA ASP A 54 -0.63 -6.71 12.08
C ASP A 54 0.89 -6.39 12.17
N GLY A 55 1.63 -6.61 11.08
CA GLY A 55 3.09 -6.53 11.05
C GLY A 55 3.80 -7.84 11.44
N LYS A 56 3.11 -8.80 12.07
CA LYS A 56 3.67 -10.08 12.52
C LYS A 56 2.96 -11.28 11.91
N THR A 57 1.64 -11.21 11.79
CA THR A 57 0.74 -12.30 11.42
C THR A 57 -0.14 -11.84 10.27
N LEU A 58 -0.14 -12.61 9.19
CA LEU A 58 -1.06 -12.43 8.06
C LEU A 58 -2.19 -13.45 8.18
N ALA A 59 -3.42 -12.97 8.37
CA ALA A 59 -4.62 -13.79 8.36
C ALA A 59 -5.35 -13.60 7.03
N LEU A 60 -5.69 -14.71 6.34
CA LEU A 60 -6.33 -14.70 5.02
C LEU A 60 -7.68 -15.41 5.06
N ASP A 61 -8.63 -14.93 4.27
CA ASP A 61 -9.93 -15.58 4.06
C ASP A 61 -9.80 -16.90 3.27
N GLN A 62 -8.79 -16.99 2.39
CA GLN A 62 -8.51 -18.12 1.53
C GLN A 62 -6.99 -18.35 1.36
N PRO A 63 -6.57 -19.59 1.04
CA PRO A 63 -5.18 -19.86 0.69
C PRO A 63 -4.74 -19.04 -0.55
N THR A 64 -3.50 -18.55 -0.52
CA THR A 64 -2.88 -17.81 -1.64
C THR A 64 -1.57 -18.47 -2.05
N THR A 65 -1.17 -18.28 -3.30
CA THR A 65 0.13 -18.78 -3.79
C THR A 65 1.22 -17.75 -3.53
N HIS A 66 0.92 -16.45 -3.67
CA HIS A 66 1.89 -15.40 -3.45
C HIS A 66 1.27 -14.10 -2.93
N ILE A 67 1.89 -13.50 -1.90
CA ILE A 67 1.46 -12.20 -1.33
C ILE A 67 1.39 -11.04 -2.34
N ARG A 68 2.02 -11.16 -3.51
CA ARG A 68 2.02 -10.14 -4.58
C ARG A 68 0.65 -9.99 -5.24
N GLU A 69 -0.22 -10.98 -5.05
CA GLU A 69 -1.62 -10.96 -5.50
C GLU A 69 -2.41 -9.84 -4.80
N PHE A 70 -1.99 -9.39 -3.63
CA PHE A 70 -2.70 -8.40 -2.83
C PHE A 70 -2.13 -6.99 -2.94
N VAL A 71 -2.99 -6.02 -2.63
CA VAL A 71 -2.61 -4.65 -2.27
C VAL A 71 -2.70 -4.50 -0.75
N PHE A 72 -1.66 -3.95 -0.14
CA PHE A 72 -1.56 -3.77 1.30
C PHE A 72 -1.92 -2.32 1.67
N LEU A 73 -3.03 -2.12 2.38
CA LEU A 73 -3.52 -0.78 2.76
C LEU A 73 -3.30 -0.54 4.25
N ASP A 74 -2.73 0.60 4.59
CA ASP A 74 -2.54 1.04 5.97
C ASP A 74 -1.77 0.03 6.86
N VAL A 75 -0.79 -0.64 6.29
CA VAL A 75 0.02 -1.65 7.00
C VAL A 75 1.50 -1.38 6.86
N GLU A 76 2.27 -1.64 7.91
CA GLU A 76 3.72 -1.56 7.88
C GLU A 76 4.30 -2.69 7.00
N ILE A 77 4.60 -2.36 5.74
CA ILE A 77 5.25 -3.28 4.80
C ILE A 77 6.21 -2.54 3.87
N TYR A 78 7.44 -3.04 3.75
CA TYR A 78 8.43 -2.52 2.81
C TYR A 78 9.04 -3.66 1.98
N ARG A 79 8.38 -3.98 0.86
CA ARG A 79 8.83 -4.99 -0.10
C ARG A 79 8.62 -4.47 -1.52
N SER A 80 9.70 -4.36 -2.29
CA SER A 80 9.71 -3.78 -3.66
C SER A 80 8.77 -4.45 -4.67
N SER A 81 8.31 -5.67 -4.39
CA SER A 81 7.42 -6.43 -5.28
C SER A 81 5.96 -6.44 -4.84
N VAL A 82 5.63 -5.75 -3.75
CA VAL A 82 4.29 -5.69 -3.18
C VAL A 82 3.75 -4.28 -3.36
N ARG A 83 2.47 -4.18 -3.73
CA ARG A 83 1.76 -2.91 -3.81
C ARG A 83 1.26 -2.52 -2.43
N SER A 84 1.52 -1.29 -2.01
CA SER A 84 1.09 -0.79 -0.70
C SER A 84 0.72 0.70 -0.72
N VAL A 85 -0.23 1.12 0.11
CA VAL A 85 -0.68 2.53 0.26
C VAL A 85 -0.98 2.83 1.72
N GLY A 86 -0.74 4.06 2.18
CA GLY A 86 -1.09 4.52 3.53
C GLY A 86 -0.11 4.11 4.63
N ASN A 87 1.02 3.49 4.26
CA ASN A 87 1.97 2.92 5.19
C ASN A 87 3.01 3.92 5.73
N HIS A 88 3.35 3.79 7.02
CA HIS A 88 4.62 4.29 7.53
C HIS A 88 5.77 3.46 6.94
N LEU A 89 6.73 4.12 6.30
CA LEU A 89 7.90 3.46 5.73
C LEU A 89 8.90 3.12 6.86
N LEU A 90 8.78 1.92 7.43
CA LEU A 90 9.78 1.40 8.35
C LEU A 90 10.92 0.73 7.57
N GLN A 91 12.08 1.40 7.51
CA GLN A 91 13.29 0.81 6.93
C GLN A 91 13.89 -0.22 7.91
N TRP A 92 13.61 -1.50 7.69
CA TRP A 92 14.10 -2.60 8.54
C TRP A 92 15.63 -2.82 8.47
N SER A 93 16.29 -2.35 7.41
CA SER A 93 17.75 -2.45 7.26
C SER A 93 18.31 -1.30 6.42
N SER A 94 19.47 -0.77 6.83
CA SER A 94 20.23 0.23 6.08
C SER A 94 20.78 -0.30 4.75
N SER A 95 20.82 -1.61 4.55
CA SER A 95 21.20 -2.23 3.28
C SER A 95 20.12 -2.15 2.21
N VAL A 96 18.87 -1.80 2.57
CA VAL A 96 17.79 -1.62 1.60
C VAL A 96 17.75 -0.13 1.22
N PRO A 97 18.07 0.23 -0.04
CA PRO A 97 18.04 1.62 -0.46
C PRO A 97 16.60 2.14 -0.45
N LEU A 98 16.41 3.35 0.08
CA LEU A 98 15.15 4.07 -0.06
C LEU A 98 15.16 4.79 -1.43
N PRO A 99 14.14 4.60 -2.27
CA PRO A 99 14.08 5.28 -3.55
C PRO A 99 14.01 6.80 -3.33
N ASN A 100 14.94 7.54 -3.92
CA ASN A 100 14.99 9.01 -3.91
C ASN A 100 15.03 9.67 -2.52
N PHE A 101 15.43 8.95 -1.47
CA PHE A 101 15.61 9.50 -0.13
C PHE A 101 17.09 9.50 0.27
N SER A 102 17.67 10.69 0.39
CA SER A 102 18.98 10.90 0.98
C SER A 102 18.81 11.53 2.35
N ALA A 103 19.06 10.78 3.42
CA ALA A 103 19.15 11.34 4.76
C ALA A 103 20.32 12.34 4.76
N ARG A 104 20.00 13.64 4.73
CA ARG A 104 21.01 14.68 4.92
C ARG A 104 21.36 14.69 6.41
N HIS A 105 22.60 14.31 6.71
CA HIS A 105 23.23 14.58 8.00
C HIS A 105 23.60 16.06 8.12
#